data_AF-A0A7S2V942-F1
#
_entry.id   AF-A0A7S2V942-F1
#
_cell.length_a   1.000
_cell.length_b   1.000
_cell.length_c   1.000
_cell.angle_alpha   90.00
_cell.angle_beta   90.00
_cell.angle_gamma   90.00
#
_symmetry.space_group_name_H-M   'P 1'
#
loop_
_entity.id
_entity.type
_entity.pdbx_description
1 polymer ?
#
loop_
_entity_poly.entity_id
_entity_poly.type
_entity_poly.pdbx_seq_one_letter_code
_entity_poly.pdbx_strand_id
1 'polypeptide(L)'
;HNCTILLKCKIISGTVELHHCSNVRVKIQGPEATVATLQVDLSSDVTVEFHDAPSGKNTHHPHQKEPSLYWGQDKDDRIFHAGVTNLKVQIYRDDMLETETVADYLK
;
A
#
# COMPACT_ATOMS: atom_id res chain seq x y z
N HIS A 1 19.23 -0.56 -9.06
CA HIS A 1 19.35 0.16 -7.76
C HIS A 1 18.28 -0.38 -6.83
N ASN A 2 18.56 -0.56 -5.53
CA ASN A 2 17.55 -0.98 -4.55
C ASN A 2 17.07 0.26 -3.81
N CYS A 3 15.77 0.52 -3.79
CA CYS A 3 15.19 1.68 -3.12
C CYS A 3 14.12 1.22 -2.13
N THR A 4 14.16 1.76 -0.91
CA THR A 4 13.10 1.58 0.07
C THR A 4 12.50 2.93 0.41
N ILE A 5 11.19 3.07 0.21
CA ILE A 5 10.39 4.24 0.59
C ILE A 5 9.62 3.86 1.85
N LEU A 6 9.80 4.64 2.92
CA LEU A 6 9.14 4.41 4.20
C LEU A 6 8.15 5.55 4.49
N LEU A 7 6.87 5.19 4.59
CA LEU A 7 5.77 6.11 4.87
C LEU A 7 5.23 5.83 6.27
N LYS A 8 5.40 6.80 7.17
CA LYS A 8 4.90 6.76 8.56
C LYS A 8 3.81 7.80 8.85
N CYS A 9 3.28 8.41 7.79
CA CYS A 9 2.29 9.46 7.86
C CYS A 9 1.10 9.15 6.96
N LYS A 10 0.05 9.96 7.13
CA LYS A 10 -1.21 9.81 6.40
C LYS A 10 -1.17 10.57 5.08
N ILE A 11 -1.24 9.86 3.95
CA ILE A 11 -1.36 10.43 2.60
C ILE A 11 -2.81 10.20 2.12
N ILE A 12 -3.71 11.12 2.47
CA ILE A 12 -5.15 11.01 2.16
C ILE A 12 -5.48 11.57 0.77
N SER A 13 -4.92 12.73 0.42
CA SER A 13 -5.24 13.48 -0.79
C SER A 13 -4.13 13.44 -1.84
N GLY A 14 -3.21 12.49 -1.71
CA GLY A 14 -2.04 12.35 -2.59
C GLY A 14 -1.86 10.93 -3.08
N THR A 15 -1.12 10.79 -4.17
CA THR A 15 -0.78 9.51 -4.79
C THR A 15 0.69 9.21 -4.57
N VAL A 16 1.02 7.95 -4.27
CA VAL A 16 2.39 7.44 -4.39
C VAL A 16 2.54 6.87 -5.78
N GLU A 17 3.36 7.52 -6.62
CA GLU A 17 3.58 7.11 -8.01
C GLU A 17 4.98 6.51 -8.18
N LEU A 18 5.05 5.32 -8.76
CA LEU A 18 6.27 4.63 -9.16
C LEU A 18 6.25 4.43 -10.68
N HIS A 19 7.22 4.99 -11.39
CA HIS A 19 7.30 4.92 -12.85
C HIS A 19 8.71 4.52 -13.29
N HIS A 20 8.83 3.52 -14.17
CA HIS A 20 10.13 2.99 -14.64
C HIS A 20 11.09 2.58 -13.50
N CYS A 21 10.54 2.08 -12.40
CA CYS A 21 11.29 1.69 -11.22
C CYS A 21 11.60 0.20 -11.24
N SER A 22 12.76 -0.20 -10.72
CA SER A 22 13.10 -1.62 -10.54
C SER A 22 13.64 -1.87 -9.13
N ASN A 23 13.21 -2.97 -8.50
CA ASN A 23 13.64 -3.36 -7.15
C ASN A 23 13.32 -2.28 -6.10
N VAL A 24 12.04 -1.93 -5.99
CA VAL A 24 11.54 -0.91 -5.05
C VAL A 24 10.65 -1.54 -4.00
N ARG A 25 10.88 -1.17 -2.74
CA ARG A 25 10.02 -1.54 -1.62
C ARG A 25 9.36 -0.29 -1.03
N VAL A 26 8.04 -0.26 -0.98
CA VAL A 26 7.26 0.78 -0.30
C VAL A 26 6.70 0.18 0.98
N LYS A 27 7.05 0.75 2.14
CA LYS A 27 6.54 0.32 3.44
C LYS A 27 5.65 1.41 4.03
N ILE A 28 4.38 1.13 4.21
CA ILE A 28 3.43 1.97 4.92
C ILE A 28 3.33 1.41 6.33
N GLN A 29 3.86 2.14 7.32
CA GLN A 29 4.09 1.61 8.66
C GLN A 29 3.51 2.50 9.76
N GLY A 30 2.65 1.90 10.57
CA GLY A 30 2.13 2.47 11.81
C GLY A 30 0.63 2.78 11.74
N PRO A 31 -0.01 2.95 12.92
CA PRO A 31 -1.47 3.04 13.04
C PRO A 31 -2.07 4.31 12.41
N GLU A 32 -1.23 5.32 12.14
CA GLU A 32 -1.63 6.58 11.50
C GLU A 32 -1.15 6.69 10.04
N ALA A 33 -0.43 5.67 9.54
CA ALA A 33 0.13 5.69 8.19
C ALA A 33 -0.85 5.08 7.20
N THR A 34 -1.26 5.85 6.19
CA THR A 34 -2.12 5.35 5.11
C THR A 34 -1.70 5.95 3.79
N VAL A 35 -2.04 5.27 2.71
CA VAL A 35 -1.95 5.78 1.34
C VAL A 35 -3.30 5.54 0.69
N ALA A 36 -3.98 6.62 0.31
CA ALA A 36 -5.28 6.53 -0.35
C ALA A 36 -5.17 5.98 -1.77
N THR A 37 -4.08 6.28 -2.48
CA THR A 37 -3.87 5.80 -3.85
C THR A 37 -2.40 5.54 -4.11
N LEU A 38 -2.13 4.37 -4.69
CA LEU A 38 -0.80 3.99 -5.14
C LEU A 38 -0.87 3.59 -6.62
N GLN A 39 0.02 4.14 -7.42
CA GLN A 39 0.10 3.90 -8.86
C GLN A 39 1.49 3.37 -9.20
N VAL A 40 1.55 2.22 -9.87
CA VAL A 40 2.80 1.56 -10.27
C VAL A 40 2.75 1.29 -11.76
N ASP A 41 3.61 1.96 -12.52
CA ASP A 41 3.62 1.89 -13.97
C ASP A 41 4.99 1.51 -14.49
N LEU A 42 5.03 0.64 -15.49
CA LEU A 42 6.22 0.27 -16.26
C LEU A 42 7.42 -0.11 -15.37
N SER A 43 7.13 -0.77 -14.24
CA SER A 43 8.10 -1.07 -13.18
C SER A 43 8.28 -2.58 -13.00
N SER A 44 9.36 -2.99 -12.36
CA SER A 44 9.64 -4.41 -12.09
C SER A 44 10.09 -4.66 -10.66
N ASP A 45 9.74 -5.82 -10.10
CA ASP A 45 10.18 -6.23 -8.76
C ASP A 45 9.83 -5.18 -7.69
N VAL A 46 8.55 -4.79 -7.65
CA VAL A 46 8.03 -3.81 -6.69
C VAL A 46 7.33 -4.54 -5.56
N THR A 47 7.63 -4.19 -4.32
CA THR A 47 6.92 -4.71 -3.13
C THR A 47 6.28 -3.56 -2.38
N VAL A 48 4.97 -3.63 -2.18
CA VAL A 48 4.20 -2.68 -1.37
C VAL A 48 3.75 -3.40 -0.11
N GLU A 49 4.12 -2.87 1.05
CA GLU A 49 3.85 -3.48 2.36
C GLU A 49 3.01 -2.55 3.22
N PHE A 50 1.88 -3.04 3.70
CA PHE A 50 1.00 -2.35 4.64
C PHE A 50 1.14 -2.98 6.02
N HIS A 51 1.76 -2.28 6.97
CA HIS A 51 2.02 -2.74 8.35
C HIS A 51 1.07 -2.04 9.32
N ASP A 52 0.01 -2.75 9.73
CA ASP A 52 -1.08 -2.23 10.57
C ASP A 52 -1.66 -0.89 10.04
N ALA A 53 -1.55 -0.70 8.73
CA ALA A 53 -1.93 0.54 8.06
C ALA A 53 -3.47 0.61 7.94
N PRO A 54 -4.12 1.67 8.44
CA PRO A 54 -5.53 1.89 8.22
C PRO A 54 -5.85 2.11 6.73
N SER A 55 -7.08 1.81 6.32
CA SER A 55 -7.61 2.19 4.99
C SER A 55 -7.61 3.71 4.83
N GLY A 56 -7.47 4.19 3.60
CA GLY A 56 -7.49 5.63 3.27
C GLY A 56 -8.77 6.35 3.71
N LYS A 57 -9.87 5.59 3.92
CA LYS A 57 -11.15 6.11 4.40
C LYS A 57 -11.31 6.12 5.92
N ASN A 58 -10.36 5.61 6.69
CA ASN A 58 -10.34 5.84 8.14
C ASN A 58 -10.07 7.34 8.40
N THR A 59 -11.11 8.13 8.26
CA THR A 59 -11.20 9.53 8.63
C THR A 59 -11.50 9.59 10.12
N HIS A 60 -10.61 9.05 10.97
CA HIS A 60 -10.89 8.94 12.39
C HIS A 60 -11.31 10.29 12.99
N HIS A 61 -12.59 10.38 13.32
CA HIS A 61 -13.16 11.31 14.26
C HIS A 61 -12.90 10.75 15.67
N PRO A 62 -12.52 11.58 16.66
CA PRO A 62 -12.09 11.13 17.99
C PRO A 62 -13.17 10.45 18.86
N HIS A 63 -14.35 10.13 18.32
CA HIS A 63 -15.51 9.63 19.07
C HIS A 63 -16.20 8.38 18.53
N GLN A 64 -15.66 7.70 17.51
CA GLN A 64 -16.28 6.47 16.99
C GLN A 64 -15.72 5.20 17.67
N LYS A 65 -16.64 4.31 18.06
CA LYS A 65 -16.40 2.99 18.66
C LYS A 65 -16.28 1.85 17.64
N GLU A 66 -16.36 2.17 16.34
CA GLU A 66 -16.27 1.19 15.26
C GLU A 66 -14.80 0.78 15.06
N PRO A 67 -14.51 -0.50 14.79
CA PRO A 67 -13.15 -0.96 14.57
C PRO A 67 -12.54 -0.28 13.34
N SER A 68 -11.29 0.19 13.50
CA SER A 68 -10.50 0.76 12.41
C SER A 68 -10.45 -0.21 11.23
N LEU A 69 -10.98 0.17 10.07
CA LEU A 69 -10.85 -0.60 8.83
C LEU A 69 -9.38 -0.58 8.40
N TYR A 70 -8.76 -1.74 8.26
CA TYR A 70 -7.39 -1.80 7.78
C TYR A 70 -7.33 -1.87 6.26
N TRP A 71 -6.17 -1.51 5.70
CA TRP A 71 -5.94 -1.58 4.27
C TRP A 71 -6.19 -3.01 3.76
N GLY A 72 -6.96 -3.13 2.67
CA GLY A 72 -7.41 -4.40 2.08
C GLY A 72 -8.76 -4.92 2.60
N GLN A 73 -9.34 -4.27 3.62
CA GLN A 73 -10.69 -4.58 4.12
C GLN A 73 -11.76 -3.65 3.53
N ASP A 74 -11.38 -2.46 3.03
CA ASP A 74 -12.27 -1.59 2.28
C ASP A 74 -12.23 -1.95 0.79
N LYS A 75 -13.42 -2.18 0.20
CA LYS A 75 -13.59 -2.45 -1.24
C LYS A 75 -13.07 -1.34 -2.15
N ASP A 76 -12.90 -0.13 -1.62
CA ASP A 76 -12.40 1.02 -2.35
C ASP A 76 -10.91 1.29 -2.17
N ASP A 77 -10.21 0.50 -1.35
CA ASP A 77 -8.74 0.51 -1.35
C ASP A 77 -8.24 0.04 -2.72
N ARG A 78 -7.40 0.85 -3.37
CA ARG A 78 -7.00 0.62 -4.77
C ARG A 78 -5.51 0.80 -4.96
N ILE A 79 -4.93 -0.14 -5.69
CA ILE A 79 -3.62 -0.01 -6.33
C ILE A 79 -3.87 -0.04 -7.84
N PHE A 80 -3.45 1.00 -8.53
CA PHE A 80 -3.48 1.05 -9.99
C PHE A 80 -2.13 0.60 -10.52
N HIS A 81 -2.14 -0.30 -11.51
CA HIS A 81 -0.90 -0.76 -12.13
C HIS A 81 -1.04 -0.97 -13.63
N ALA A 82 0.01 -0.64 -14.38
CA ALA A 82 0.09 -0.86 -15.83
C ALA A 82 1.50 -1.28 -16.26
N GLY A 83 1.60 -2.37 -17.04
CA GLY A 83 2.89 -2.84 -17.58
C GLY A 83 3.92 -3.22 -16.50
N VAL A 84 3.46 -3.69 -15.33
CA VAL A 84 4.31 -4.06 -14.19
C VAL A 84 4.61 -5.56 -14.20
N THR A 85 5.82 -5.94 -13.81
CA THR A 85 6.22 -7.35 -13.62
C THR A 85 6.67 -7.58 -12.19
N ASN A 86 6.18 -8.65 -11.56
CA ASN A 86 6.48 -9.02 -10.18
C ASN A 86 6.12 -7.90 -9.17
N LEU A 87 4.89 -7.37 -9.23
CA LEU A 87 4.36 -6.49 -8.19
C LEU A 87 3.77 -7.31 -7.06
N LYS A 88 4.37 -7.23 -5.87
CA LYS A 88 3.87 -7.86 -4.66
C LYS A 88 3.18 -6.84 -3.78
N VAL A 89 1.97 -7.15 -3.35
CA VAL A 89 1.22 -6.40 -2.35
C VAL A 89 1.10 -7.28 -1.12
N GLN A 90 1.64 -6.81 0.00
CA GLN A 90 1.73 -7.55 1.25
C GLN A 90 1.03 -6.77 2.36
N ILE A 91 0.23 -7.47 3.14
CA ILE A 91 -0.47 -6.93 4.30
C ILE A 91 0.07 -7.64 5.54
N TYR A 92 0.57 -6.86 6.47
CA TYR A 92 1.09 -7.30 7.76
C TYR A 92 0.16 -6.84 8.89
N ARG A 93 -0.08 -7.75 9.84
CA ARG A 93 -0.79 -7.51 11.10
C ARG A 93 0.05 -8.02 12.25
N ASP A 94 0.27 -7.18 13.26
CA ASP A 94 1.12 -7.54 14.41
C ASP A 94 2.47 -8.13 13.95
N ASP A 95 3.10 -7.49 12.95
CA ASP A 95 4.34 -7.91 12.27
C ASP A 95 4.31 -9.29 11.55
N MET A 96 3.15 -9.92 11.43
CA MET A 96 2.95 -11.17 10.68
C MET A 96 2.32 -10.93 9.31
N LEU A 97 2.84 -11.59 8.28
CA LEU A 97 2.26 -11.54 6.93
C LEU A 97 0.88 -12.23 6.94
N GLU A 98 -0.17 -11.43 6.80
CA GLU A 98 -1.56 -11.89 6.74
C GLU A 98 -1.95 -12.25 5.31
N THR A 99 -1.61 -11.40 4.34
CA THR A 99 -1.99 -11.58 2.94
C THR A 99 -0.86 -11.15 2.02
N GLU A 100 -0.64 -11.92 0.96
CA GLU A 100 0.21 -11.55 -0.17
C GLU A 100 -0.59 -11.73 -1.47
N THR A 101 -0.45 -10.78 -2.39
CA THR A 101 -0.98 -10.88 -3.75
C THR A 101 0.07 -10.42 -4.74
N VAL A 102 0.18 -11.14 -5.85
CA VAL A 102 1.02 -10.75 -6.99
C VAL A 102 0.13 -10.18 -8.09
N ALA A 103 0.45 -8.97 -8.54
CA ALA A 103 -0.32 -8.21 -9.52
C ALA A 103 0.52 -7.90 -10.76
N ASP A 104 0.71 -8.92 -11.59
CA ASP A 104 1.50 -8.81 -12.82
C ASP A 104 0.64 -8.36 -14.00
N TYR A 105 1.25 -7.60 -14.89
CA TYR A 105 0.70 -7.37 -16.22
C TYR A 105 0.80 -8.66 -17.03
N LEU A 106 -0.32 -9.37 -17.15
CA LEU A 106 -0.46 -10.50 -18.05
C LEU A 106 -0.40 -9.95 -19.48
N LYS A 107 0.67 -10.28 -20.21
CA LYS A 107 0.77 -9.99 -21.65
C LYS A 107 -0.24 -10.78 -22.46
#